data_AF-A0A7W0SWC8-F1
#
_entry.id   AF-A0A7W0SWC8-F1
#
_cell.length_a   1.000
_cell.length_b   1.000
_cell.length_c   1.000
_cell.angle_alpha   90.00
_cell.angle_beta   90.00
_cell.angle_gamma   90.00
#
_symmetry.space_group_name_H-M   'P 1'
#
loop_
_entity.id
_entity.type
_entity.pdbx_description
1 polymer ?
#
loop_
_entity_poly.entity_id
_entity_poly.type
_entity_poly.pdbx_seq_one_letter_code
_entity_poly.pdbx_strand_id
1 'polypeptide(L)'
;MPDTNVTAHLANYRQGDPPLELTVQLVVKAGVLPTFANDDLPDLPPELDGWFFQTSETTWRTPGEVADRLDGSSDPTQRYWLWQLLGQACAVKCRPRDTEREDTVAARAVKSVAAEVVAEDEYTYDQVRRTMQLDLDYLSPPLPE
;
A
#
# COMPACT_ATOMS: atom_id res chain seq x y z
N MET A 1 22.53 8.17 14.66
CA MET A 1 21.08 8.15 14.40
C MET A 1 20.65 6.70 14.42
N PRO A 2 19.63 6.28 15.18
CA PRO A 2 19.14 4.93 15.04
C PRO A 2 18.23 4.92 13.80
N ASP A 3 18.69 4.25 12.75
CA ASP A 3 17.82 3.81 11.66
C ASP A 3 16.73 2.93 12.27
N THR A 4 15.50 3.44 12.38
CA THR A 4 14.34 2.62 12.75
C THR A 4 14.03 1.72 11.57
N ASN A 5 14.77 0.62 11.48
CA ASN A 5 14.60 -0.40 10.46
C ASN A 5 13.38 -1.24 10.81
N VAL A 6 12.31 -1.10 10.03
CA VAL A 6 11.15 -1.98 10.13
C VAL A 6 11.44 -3.18 9.24
N THR A 7 12.07 -4.19 9.83
CA THR A 7 12.25 -5.49 9.20
C THR A 7 10.98 -6.30 9.42
N ALA A 8 10.20 -6.54 8.36
CA ALA A 8 9.25 -7.64 8.40
C ALA A 8 10.06 -8.93 8.57
N HIS A 9 10.10 -9.47 9.78
CA HIS A 9 10.77 -10.72 10.05
C HIS A 9 10.01 -11.82 9.33
N LEU A 10 10.52 -12.23 8.16
CA LEU A 10 10.23 -13.51 7.53
C LEU A 10 10.79 -14.66 8.39
N ALA A 11 10.48 -14.67 9.69
CA ALA A 11 11.09 -15.51 10.71
C ALA A 11 10.97 -17.02 10.41
N ASN A 12 10.10 -17.39 9.47
CA ASN A 12 9.83 -18.76 9.07
C ASN A 12 10.18 -19.08 7.60
N TYR A 13 10.63 -18.12 6.79
CA TYR A 13 11.01 -18.39 5.41
C TYR A 13 12.36 -19.09 5.37
N ARG A 14 12.39 -20.33 4.89
CA ARG A 14 13.62 -21.12 4.73
C ARG A 14 14.10 -21.05 3.29
N GLN A 15 15.42 -21.13 3.12
CA GLN A 15 16.02 -21.26 1.79
C GLN A 15 15.50 -22.54 1.11
N GLY A 16 14.64 -22.38 0.09
CA GLY A 16 13.96 -23.47 -0.62
C GLY A 16 12.43 -23.40 -0.60
N ASP A 17 11.84 -22.55 0.25
CA ASP A 17 10.39 -22.29 0.26
C ASP A 17 9.98 -21.51 -1.01
N PRO A 18 8.73 -21.68 -1.50
CA PRO A 18 8.24 -20.90 -2.63
C PRO A 18 8.15 -19.41 -2.27
N PRO A 19 8.48 -18.51 -3.22
CA PRO A 19 8.31 -17.07 -3.04
C PRO A 19 6.89 -16.69 -2.62
N LEU A 20 6.78 -15.83 -1.63
CA LEU A 20 5.53 -15.37 -1.02
C LEU A 20 4.86 -14.30 -1.87
N GLU A 21 3.54 -14.36 -1.98
CA GLU A 21 2.70 -13.28 -2.50
C GLU A 21 2.11 -12.55 -1.30
N LEU A 22 2.45 -11.27 -1.13
CA LEU A 22 2.04 -10.46 0.00
C LEU A 22 0.95 -9.47 -0.40
N THR A 23 0.07 -9.13 0.55
CA THR A 23 -0.94 -8.07 0.38
C THR A 23 -0.77 -7.05 1.49
N VAL A 24 -0.59 -5.79 1.13
CA VAL A 24 -0.65 -4.65 2.04
C VAL A 24 -2.12 -4.29 2.24
N GLN A 25 -2.59 -4.40 3.48
CA GLN A 25 -3.96 -4.05 3.86
C GLN A 25 -3.99 -2.63 4.41
N LEU A 26 -4.71 -1.73 3.75
CA LEU A 26 -5.08 -0.42 4.31
C LEU A 26 -6.46 -0.54 4.94
N VAL A 27 -6.48 -0.62 6.27
CA VAL A 27 -7.71 -0.64 7.04
C VAL A 27 -8.10 0.80 7.39
N VAL A 28 -9.23 1.26 6.89
CA VAL A 28 -9.76 2.61 7.16
C VAL A 28 -10.99 2.54 8.06
N LYS A 29 -11.30 3.60 8.80
CA LYS A 29 -12.49 3.62 9.67
C LYS A 29 -13.77 3.38 8.88
N ALA A 30 -14.76 2.75 9.51
CA ALA A 30 -16.08 2.56 8.93
C ALA A 30 -16.66 3.92 8.45
N GLY A 31 -17.25 3.91 7.25
CA GLY A 31 -17.81 5.10 6.60
C GLY A 31 -16.80 6.04 5.93
N VAL A 32 -15.50 5.72 5.92
CA VAL A 32 -14.48 6.49 5.18
C VAL A 32 -14.52 6.17 3.68
N LEU A 33 -14.74 4.89 3.34
CA LEU A 33 -14.90 4.49 1.95
C LEU A 33 -16.28 4.93 1.43
N PRO A 34 -16.32 5.59 0.26
CA PRO A 34 -17.57 5.94 -0.39
C PRO A 34 -18.38 4.69 -0.72
N THR A 35 -19.70 4.77 -0.53
CA THR A 35 -20.65 3.74 -0.94
C THR A 35 -21.34 4.16 -2.23
N PHE A 36 -21.50 3.22 -3.16
CA PHE A 36 -22.14 3.45 -4.46
C PHE A 36 -23.45 2.66 -4.55
N ALA A 37 -24.41 3.17 -5.31
CA ALA A 37 -25.69 2.50 -5.47
C ALA A 37 -25.52 1.16 -6.21
N ASN A 38 -26.22 0.12 -5.75
CA ASN A 38 -26.19 -1.24 -6.31
C ASN A 38 -24.81 -1.94 -6.29
N ASP A 39 -23.88 -1.49 -5.45
CA ASP A 39 -22.50 -2.01 -5.39
C ASP A 39 -21.74 -1.89 -6.73
N ASP A 40 -22.22 -1.06 -7.66
CA ASP A 40 -21.54 -0.79 -8.92
C ASP A 40 -20.33 0.11 -8.64
N LEU A 41 -19.13 -0.42 -8.89
CA LEU A 41 -17.90 0.35 -8.78
C LEU A 41 -17.88 1.47 -9.83
N PRO A 42 -17.55 2.71 -9.44
CA PRO A 42 -17.54 3.82 -10.39
C PRO A 42 -16.38 3.68 -11.37
N ASP A 43 -16.57 4.14 -12.60
CA ASP A 43 -15.48 4.21 -13.57
C ASP A 43 -14.34 5.11 -13.06
N LEU A 44 -13.11 4.81 -13.51
CA LEU A 44 -11.94 5.63 -13.20
C LEU A 44 -12.07 7.01 -13.86
N PRO A 45 -12.05 8.12 -13.10
CA PRO A 45 -12.07 9.45 -13.68
C PRO A 45 -10.86 9.69 -14.59
N PRO A 46 -11.05 10.25 -15.80
CA PRO A 46 -9.94 10.55 -16.72
C PRO A 46 -8.87 11.45 -16.11
N GLU A 47 -9.27 12.33 -15.17
CA GLU A 47 -8.37 13.23 -14.43
C GLU A 47 -7.41 12.52 -13.47
N LEU A 48 -7.74 11.28 -13.09
CA LEU A 48 -6.90 10.43 -12.24
C LEU A 48 -6.04 9.46 -13.06
N ASP A 49 -6.56 8.97 -14.19
CA ASP A 49 -5.87 8.02 -15.08
C ASP A 49 -4.47 8.52 -15.49
N GLY A 50 -4.36 9.78 -15.91
CA GLY A 50 -3.08 10.41 -16.25
C GLY A 50 -2.24 10.88 -15.07
N TRP A 51 -2.77 10.87 -13.84
CA TRP A 51 -2.09 11.41 -12.65
C TRP A 51 -1.40 10.34 -11.80
N PHE A 52 -1.82 9.08 -11.93
CA PHE A 52 -1.27 7.94 -11.17
C PHE A 52 0.24 7.78 -11.31
N PHE A 53 0.80 8.23 -12.43
CA PHE A 53 2.21 8.15 -12.74
C PHE A 53 2.92 9.52 -12.67
N GLN A 54 4.15 9.51 -12.19
CA GLN A 54 5.02 10.67 -12.07
C GLN A 54 5.85 10.83 -13.34
N THR A 55 5.41 11.66 -14.29
CA THR A 55 6.14 12.15 -15.49
C THR A 55 6.60 11.10 -16.52
N SER A 56 6.97 9.90 -16.09
CA SER A 56 7.16 8.68 -16.87
C SER A 56 6.06 7.70 -16.46
N GLU A 57 5.48 6.98 -17.43
CA GLU A 57 4.40 5.97 -17.27
C GLU A 57 4.78 4.77 -16.36
N THR A 58 5.87 4.88 -15.61
CA THR A 58 6.54 3.80 -14.89
C THR A 58 6.77 4.09 -13.41
N THR A 59 6.61 5.33 -12.97
CA THR A 59 6.86 5.71 -11.56
C THR A 59 5.53 6.07 -10.90
N TRP A 60 5.11 5.29 -9.90
CA TRP A 60 3.91 5.60 -9.11
C TRP A 60 4.11 6.87 -8.29
N ARG A 61 3.04 7.64 -8.08
CA ARG A 61 3.01 8.70 -7.06
C ARG A 61 3.39 8.16 -5.68
N THR A 62 4.05 8.98 -4.88
CA THR A 62 4.38 8.63 -3.51
C THR A 62 3.11 8.58 -2.64
N PRO A 63 3.07 7.78 -1.56
CA PRO A 63 1.92 7.77 -0.66
C PRO A 63 1.55 9.15 -0.11
N GLY A 64 2.54 10.01 0.15
CA GLY A 64 2.31 11.40 0.58
C GLY A 64 1.55 12.22 -0.46
N GLU A 65 1.99 12.22 -1.73
CA GLU A 65 1.29 12.92 -2.82
C GLU A 65 -0.15 12.42 -3.00
N VAL A 66 -0.38 11.11 -2.84
CA VAL A 66 -1.72 10.52 -2.92
C VAL A 66 -2.58 10.94 -1.73
N ALA A 67 -2.03 10.93 -0.52
CA ALA A 67 -2.71 11.39 0.68
C ALA A 67 -3.11 12.87 0.60
N ASP A 68 -2.22 13.73 0.11
CA ASP A 68 -2.51 15.17 -0.07
C ASP A 68 -3.67 15.39 -1.05
N ARG A 69 -3.70 14.64 -2.16
CA ARG A 69 -4.79 14.72 -3.14
C ARG A 69 -6.11 14.15 -2.60
N LEU A 70 -6.02 13.09 -1.80
CA LEU A 70 -7.17 12.49 -1.13
C LEU A 70 -7.80 13.43 -0.11
N ASP A 71 -6.98 14.16 0.66
CA ASP A 71 -7.44 15.17 1.62
C ASP A 71 -8.13 16.35 0.92
N GLY A 72 -7.59 16.77 -0.24
CA GLY A 72 -8.17 17.82 -1.07
C GLY A 72 -9.41 17.42 -1.89
N SER A 73 -9.78 16.13 -1.94
CA SER A 73 -10.88 15.63 -2.78
C SER A 73 -12.15 15.40 -1.97
N SER A 74 -13.25 16.01 -2.41
CA SER A 74 -14.60 15.82 -1.86
C SER A 74 -15.49 14.93 -2.73
N ASP A 75 -15.07 14.62 -3.96
CA ASP A 75 -15.84 13.79 -4.89
C ASP A 75 -15.77 12.30 -4.48
N PRO A 76 -16.92 11.62 -4.25
CA PRO A 76 -16.94 10.23 -3.82
C PRO A 76 -16.20 9.27 -4.75
N THR A 77 -16.35 9.44 -6.07
CA THR A 77 -15.69 8.58 -7.05
C THR A 77 -14.18 8.77 -7.03
N GLN A 78 -13.71 10.01 -7.03
CA GLN A 78 -12.28 10.31 -6.92
C GLN A 78 -11.69 9.78 -5.62
N ARG A 79 -12.37 9.97 -4.49
CA ARG A 79 -11.93 9.49 -3.19
C ARG A 79 -11.78 7.96 -3.17
N TYR A 80 -12.74 7.23 -3.74
CA TYR A 80 -12.63 5.78 -3.88
C TYR A 80 -11.35 5.38 -4.61
N TRP A 81 -11.11 5.94 -5.81
CA TRP A 81 -9.92 5.62 -6.60
C TRP A 81 -8.61 6.09 -5.96
N LEU A 82 -8.61 7.24 -5.27
CA LEU A 82 -7.46 7.74 -4.53
C LEU A 82 -7.09 6.85 -3.33
N TRP A 83 -8.08 6.27 -2.65
CA TRP A 83 -7.81 5.24 -1.63
C TRP A 83 -7.14 4.01 -2.23
N GLN A 84 -7.67 3.48 -3.34
CA GLN A 84 -7.05 2.33 -4.04
C GLN A 84 -5.61 2.63 -4.46
N LEU A 85 -5.39 3.84 -5.00
CA LEU A 85 -4.07 4.30 -5.39
C LEU A 85 -3.12 4.45 -4.18
N LEU A 86 -3.61 4.93 -3.04
CA LEU A 86 -2.81 5.05 -1.83
C LEU A 86 -2.31 3.68 -1.37
N GLY A 87 -3.20 2.67 -1.40
CA GLY A 87 -2.82 1.30 -1.13
C GLY A 87 -1.73 0.82 -2.08
N GLN A 88 -1.91 1.03 -3.38
CA GLN A 88 -0.92 0.63 -4.39
C GLN A 88 0.42 1.35 -4.20
N ALA A 89 0.41 2.65 -3.89
CA ALA A 89 1.62 3.43 -3.60
C ALA A 89 2.37 2.89 -2.38
N CYS A 90 1.64 2.46 -1.33
CA CYS A 90 2.22 1.79 -0.16
C CYS A 90 2.82 0.43 -0.51
N ALA A 91 2.11 -0.40 -1.29
CA ALA A 91 2.62 -1.70 -1.75
C ALA A 91 3.90 -1.55 -2.59
N VAL A 92 3.97 -0.55 -3.46
CA VAL A 92 5.18 -0.23 -4.24
C VAL A 92 6.35 0.16 -3.35
N LYS A 93 6.12 0.78 -2.18
CA LYS A 93 7.19 1.05 -1.20
C LYS A 93 7.63 -0.20 -0.43
N CYS A 94 6.80 -1.23 -0.34
CA CYS A 94 7.10 -2.47 0.38
C CYS A 94 8.02 -3.40 -0.44
N ARG A 95 9.21 -2.93 -0.81
CA ARG A 95 10.21 -3.67 -1.58
C ARG A 95 11.55 -3.70 -0.83
N PRO A 96 12.37 -4.76 -1.02
CA PRO A 96 13.72 -4.79 -0.47
C PRO A 96 14.51 -3.55 -0.91
N ARG A 97 15.39 -3.03 -0.03
CA ARG A 97 16.23 -1.88 -0.38
C ARG A 97 17.09 -2.22 -1.60
N ASP A 98 17.43 -1.23 -2.42
CA ASP A 98 18.27 -1.44 -3.60
C ASP A 98 19.65 -2.03 -3.24
N THR A 99 20.17 -1.72 -2.05
CA THR A 99 21.41 -2.29 -1.51
C THR A 99 21.29 -3.76 -1.09
N GLU A 100 20.07 -4.30 -1.00
CA GLU A 100 19.75 -5.67 -0.61
C GLU A 100 19.21 -6.52 -1.77
N ARG A 101 19.03 -5.90 -2.95
CA ARG A 101 18.47 -6.55 -4.14
C ARG A 101 19.36 -7.63 -4.74
N GLU A 102 20.69 -7.50 -4.62
CA GLU A 102 21.60 -8.37 -5.37
C GLU A 102 21.93 -9.71 -4.69
N ASP A 103 21.68 -9.90 -3.39
CA ASP A 103 22.05 -11.19 -2.76
C ASP A 103 21.34 -11.54 -1.45
N THR A 104 20.12 -11.04 -1.20
CA THR A 104 19.41 -11.37 0.04
C THR A 104 18.34 -12.44 -0.17
N VAL A 105 18.23 -13.34 0.82
CA VAL A 105 17.10 -14.27 0.96
C VAL A 105 15.76 -13.53 0.86
N ALA A 106 15.69 -12.30 1.37
CA ALA A 106 14.51 -11.44 1.32
C ALA A 106 14.08 -11.08 -0.12
N ALA A 107 15.01 -10.76 -1.02
CA ALA A 107 14.70 -10.47 -2.42
C ALA A 107 14.15 -11.69 -3.19
N ARG A 108 14.52 -12.91 -2.78
CA ARG A 108 13.97 -14.15 -3.34
C ARG A 108 12.71 -14.64 -2.65
N ALA A 109 12.45 -14.15 -1.43
CA ALA A 109 11.34 -14.60 -0.60
C ALA A 109 10.00 -13.97 -0.98
N VAL A 110 9.99 -12.84 -1.69
CA VAL A 110 8.77 -12.13 -2.04
C VAL A 110 8.62 -12.08 -3.56
N LYS A 111 7.57 -12.69 -4.08
CA LYS A 111 7.21 -12.72 -5.50
C LYS A 111 6.50 -11.45 -5.94
N SER A 112 5.55 -11.00 -5.13
CA SER A 112 4.69 -9.86 -5.42
C SER A 112 4.17 -9.23 -4.14
N VAL A 113 3.88 -7.94 -4.23
CA VAL A 113 3.16 -7.20 -3.20
C VAL A 113 1.98 -6.50 -3.86
N ALA A 114 0.77 -6.91 -3.48
CA ALA A 114 -0.48 -6.27 -3.86
C ALA A 114 -0.96 -5.34 -2.74
N ALA A 115 -1.98 -4.54 -3.03
CA ALA A 115 -2.67 -3.72 -2.04
C ALA A 115 -4.16 -4.03 -2.02
N GLU A 116 -4.76 -3.92 -0.85
CA GLU A 116 -6.20 -3.97 -0.65
C GLU A 116 -6.58 -2.87 0.34
N VAL A 117 -7.69 -2.18 0.08
CA VAL A 117 -8.25 -1.18 0.98
C VAL A 117 -9.59 -1.70 1.46
N VAL A 118 -9.77 -1.72 2.78
CA VAL A 118 -10.90 -2.35 3.43
C VAL A 118 -11.39 -1.47 4.58
N ALA A 119 -12.71 -1.45 4.81
CA ALA A 119 -13.27 -0.76 5.95
C ALA A 119 -13.07 -1.58 7.24
N GLU A 120 -12.94 -0.90 8.37
CA GLU A 120 -12.68 -1.51 9.69
C GLU A 120 -13.74 -2.53 10.09
N ASP A 121 -15.00 -2.28 9.74
CA ASP A 121 -16.14 -3.17 9.98
C ASP A 121 -16.18 -4.39 9.06
N GLU A 122 -15.44 -4.36 7.96
CA GLU A 122 -15.24 -5.47 7.02
C GLU A 122 -13.96 -6.26 7.32
N TYR A 123 -13.05 -5.70 8.13
CA TYR A 123 -11.79 -6.35 8.50
C TYR A 123 -11.99 -7.38 9.62
N THR A 124 -11.86 -8.65 9.26
CA THR A 124 -12.19 -9.77 10.15
C THR A 124 -11.08 -10.08 11.15
N TYR A 125 -11.47 -10.65 12.31
CA TYR A 125 -10.52 -11.11 13.32
C TYR A 125 -9.54 -12.18 12.81
N ASP A 126 -9.98 -13.02 11.87
CA ASP A 126 -9.11 -14.02 11.26
C ASP A 126 -8.01 -13.39 10.38
N GLN A 127 -8.31 -12.26 9.72
CA GLN A 127 -7.30 -11.47 9.01
C GLN A 127 -6.30 -10.86 10.01
N VAL A 128 -6.78 -10.25 11.10
CA VAL A 128 -5.91 -9.70 12.16
C VAL A 128 -4.89 -10.72 12.67
N ARG A 129 -5.31 -11.98 12.87
CA ARG A 129 -4.41 -13.03 13.37
C ARG A 129 -3.35 -13.49 12.38
N ARG A 130 -3.54 -13.21 11.08
CA ARG A 130 -2.66 -13.64 9.99
C ARG A 130 -1.84 -12.50 9.40
N THR A 131 -2.04 -11.26 9.87
CA THR A 131 -1.32 -10.09 9.39
C THR A 131 -0.26 -9.63 10.38
N MET A 132 0.78 -9.01 9.83
CA MET A 132 1.79 -8.30 10.59
C MET A 132 1.52 -6.81 10.45
N GLN A 133 1.53 -6.07 11.56
CA GLN A 133 1.38 -4.63 11.52
C GLN A 133 2.60 -3.99 10.86
N LEU A 134 2.34 -3.11 9.88
CA LEU A 134 3.37 -2.33 9.20
C LEU A 134 3.46 -0.95 9.85
N ASP A 135 4.67 -0.49 10.11
CA ASP A 135 4.92 0.84 10.65
C ASP A 135 4.71 1.91 9.57
N LEU A 136 3.88 2.92 9.86
CA LEU A 136 3.56 4.01 8.95
C LEU A 136 4.73 4.98 8.77
N ASP A 137 5.66 5.04 9.72
CA ASP A 137 6.86 5.88 9.62
C ASP A 137 7.76 5.43 8.47
N TYR A 138 7.73 4.14 8.12
CA TYR A 138 8.43 3.59 6.95
C TYR A 138 7.80 4.07 5.61
N LEU A 139 6.50 4.36 5.61
CA LEU A 139 5.76 4.77 4.42
C LEU A 139 5.78 6.28 4.21
N SER A 140 6.12 7.03 5.26
CA SER A 140 6.21 8.49 5.27
C SER A 140 7.61 8.98 4.87
N PRO A 141 7.76 10.18 4.29
CA PRO A 141 9.07 10.83 4.21
C PRO A 141 9.61 11.09 5.63
N PRO A 142 10.94 11.11 5.83
CA PRO A 142 11.51 11.45 7.13
C PRO A 142 11.04 12.83 7.58
N LEU A 143 10.73 12.96 8.87
CA LEU A 143 10.40 14.25 9.47
C LEU A 143 11.59 15.21 9.27
N PRO A 144 11.35 16.47 8.85
CA PRO A 144 12.43 17.45 8.74
C PRO A 144 13.04 17.73 10.13
N GLU A 145 14.38 17.83 10.18
CA GLU A 145 15.14 18.24 11.37
C GLU A 145 14.86 19.70 11.79
#